data_AF-A0A519P6X6-F1
#
_entry.id   AF-A0A519P6X6-F1
#
_cell.length_a   1.000
_cell.length_b   1.000
_cell.length_c   1.000
_cell.angle_alpha   90.00
_cell.angle_beta   90.00
_cell.angle_gamma   90.00
#
_symmetry.space_group_name_H-M   'P 1'
#
loop_
_entity.id
_entity.type
_entity.pdbx_description
1 polymer ?
#
loop_
_entity_poly.entity_id
_entity_poly.type
_entity_poly.pdbx_seq_one_letter_code
_entity_poly.pdbx_strand_id
1 'polypeptide(L)' 'LLVAESGLFTPEDVATVSAAGAGAILVGESLMRQADVEAATRALLA' A
#
# COMPACT_ATOMS: atom_id res chain seq x y z
N LEU A 1 -9.11 10.26 -10.51
CA LEU A 1 -8.58 9.12 -9.73
C LEU A 1 -7.90 9.71 -8.49
N LEU A 2 -8.38 9.37 -7.29
CA LEU A 2 -7.70 9.75 -6.03
C LEU A 2 -6.62 8.71 -5.74
N VAL A 3 -5.40 9.16 -5.44
CA VAL A 3 -4.26 8.31 -5.10
C VAL A 3 -3.82 8.63 -3.69
N ALA A 4 -3.79 7.61 -2.82
CA ALA A 4 -3.23 7.75 -1.47
C ALA A 4 -1.72 7.46 -1.51
N GLU A 5 -0.95 8.27 -0.79
CA GLU A 5 0.51 8.09 -0.67
C GLU A 5 0.95 8.25 0.78
N SER A 6 2.10 7.65 1.09
CA SER A 6 2.73 7.65 2.41
C SER A 6 1.90 6.94 3.50
N GLY A 7 2.59 6.37 4.50
CA GLY A 7 1.90 5.74 5.63
C GLY A 7 1.21 4.39 5.34
N LEU A 8 1.55 3.73 4.22
CA LEU A 8 0.97 2.45 3.81
C LEU A 8 1.97 1.32 4.07
N PHE A 9 1.73 0.54 5.12
CA PHE A 9 2.58 -0.55 5.57
C PHE A 9 1.83 -1.88 5.67
N THR A 10 0.52 -1.84 5.93
CA THR A 10 -0.31 -3.04 6.11
C THR A 10 -1.58 -2.99 5.23
N PRO A 11 -2.24 -4.15 5.01
CA PRO A 11 -3.54 -4.20 4.34
C PRO A 11 -4.60 -3.31 4.97
N GLU A 12 -4.57 -3.15 6.30
CA GLU A 12 -5.50 -2.29 7.03
C GLU A 12 -5.32 -0.81 6.65
N ASP A 13 -4.09 -0.36 6.41
CA ASP A 13 -3.82 0.99 5.91
C ASP A 13 -4.44 1.19 4.52
N VAL A 14 -4.29 0.19 3.64
CA VAL A 14 -4.87 0.18 2.28
C VAL A 14 -6.40 0.20 2.33
N ALA A 15 -7.00 -0.62 3.20
CA ALA A 15 -8.44 -0.65 3.41
C ALA A 15 -8.97 0.69 3.92
N THR A 16 -8.24 1.33 4.83
CA THR A 16 -8.59 2.64 5.39
C THR A 16 -8.65 3.71 4.30
N VAL A 17 -7.61 3.83 3.47
CA VAL A 17 -7.58 4.83 2.40
C VAL A 17 -8.58 4.51 1.28
N SER A 18 -8.82 3.23 1.00
CA SER A 18 -9.85 2.80 0.05
C SER A 18 -11.25 3.19 0.53
N ALA A 19 -11.56 2.97 1.81
CA ALA A 19 -12.81 3.41 2.43
C ALA A 19 -12.96 4.94 2.44
N ALA A 20 -11.86 5.68 2.49
CA ALA A 20 -11.83 7.14 2.34
C ALA A 20 -11.96 7.61 0.87
N GLY A 21 -12.07 6.70 -0.09
CA GLY A 21 -12.33 6.99 -1.51
C GLY A 21 -11.09 6.96 -2.42
N ALA A 22 -9.94 6.50 -1.94
CA ALA A 22 -8.76 6.30 -2.79
C ALA A 22 -9.00 5.15 -3.78
N GLY A 23 -8.78 5.41 -5.07
CA GLY A 23 -8.89 4.40 -6.13
C GLY A 23 -7.56 3.78 -6.53
N ALA A 24 -6.45 4.28 -5.98
CA ALA A 24 -5.12 3.74 -6.15
C ALA A 24 -4.23 4.14 -4.96
N ILE A 25 -3.12 3.44 -4.80
CA ILE A 25 -2.08 3.72 -3.81
C ILE A 25 -0.72 3.88 -4.47
N LEU A 26 0.12 4.77 -3.93
CA LEU A 26 1.52 4.93 -4.29
C LEU A 26 2.39 4.57 -3.09
N VAL A 27 3.21 3.52 -3.24
CA VAL A 27 4.02 2.94 -2.18
C VAL A 27 5.47 2.82 -2.66
N GLY A 28 6.40 3.35 -1.87
CA GLY A 28 7.83 3.35 -2.19
C GLY A 28 8.67 2.69 -1.10
N GLU A 29 9.15 3.49 -0.15
CA GLU A 29 10.13 3.09 0.87
C GLU A 29 9.77 1.80 1.64
N SER A 30 8.50 1.61 2.00
CA SER A 30 8.06 0.43 2.77
C SER A 30 8.20 -0.89 1.99
N LEU A 31 8.02 -0.86 0.67
CA LEU A 31 8.25 -2.00 -0.22
C LEU A 31 9.73 -2.13 -0.62
N MET A 32 10.40 -1.02 -0.95
CA MET A 32 11.77 -1.05 -1.48
C MET A 32 12.83 -1.49 -0.47
N ARG A 33 12.50 -1.49 0.83
CA ARG A 33 13.37 -2.03 1.89
C ARG A 33 13.23 -3.53 2.12
N GLN A 34 12.26 -4.18 1.48
CA GLN A 34 12.03 -5.61 1.66
C GLN A 34 12.98 -6.42 0.78
N ALA A 35 13.47 -7.54 1.30
CA ALA A 35 14.30 -8.46 0.54
C ALA A 35 13.52 -9.10 -0.62
N ASP A 36 12.22 -9.32 -0.43
CA ASP A 36 11.29 -9.82 -1.44
C ASP A 36 10.15 -8.82 -1.65
N VAL A 37 10.29 -8.00 -2.68
CA VAL A 37 9.32 -6.96 -3.04
C VAL A 37 8.02 -7.58 -3.56
N GLU A 38 8.08 -8.72 -4.25
CA GLU A 38 6.89 -9.38 -4.77
C GLU A 38 6.04 -9.90 -3.60
N ALA A 39 6.65 -10.64 -2.68
CA ALA A 39 5.96 -11.14 -1.49
C ALA A 39 5.39 -10.00 -0.64
N ALA A 40 6.17 -8.93 -0.42
CA ALA A 40 5.71 -7.76 0.31
C ALA A 40 4.52 -7.05 -0.38
N THR A 41 4.56 -6.94 -1.71
CA THR A 41 3.45 -6.35 -2.48
C THR A 41 2.20 -7.22 -2.38
N ARG A 42 2.34 -8.54 -2.47
CA ARG A 42 1.22 -9.48 -2.29
C ARG A 42 0.62 -9.40 -0.89
N ALA A 43 1.48 -9.31 0.13
CA ALA A 43 1.04 -9.17 1.52
C ALA A 43 0.31 -7.84 1.74
N LEU A 44 0.73 -6.75 1.11
CA LEU A 44 0.09 -5.43 1.23
C LEU A 44 -1.27 -5.35 0.53
N LEU A 45 -1.48 -6.14 -0.52
CA LEU A 45 -2.72 -6.19 -1.31
C LEU A 45 -3.70 -7.31 -0.86
N ALA A 46 -3.36 -8.05 0.20
CA ALA A 46 -4.13 -9.20 0.70
C ALA A 46 -5.42 -8.80 1.42
#